data_AF-A0A939T7L1-F1
#
_entry.id   AF-A0A939T7L1-F1
#
_cell.length_a   1.000
_cell.length_b   1.000
_cell.length_c   1.000
_cell.angle_alpha   90.00
_cell.angle_beta   90.00
_cell.angle_gamma   90.00
#
_symmetry.space_group_name_H-M   'P 1'
#
loop_
_entity.id
_entity.type
_entity.pdbx_description
1 polymer ?
#
loop_
_entity_poly.entity_id
_entity_poly.type
_entity_poly.pdbx_seq_one_letter_code
_entity_poly.pdbx_strand_id
1 'polypeptide(L)'
;MPAQSDGGPLRGGAPRTAWLSSESDPRTVSARSVAADLIREGRVTHLVWNPSSGEIIQLVPATRAARLLGDVGCEGRVCIQIMVVGHARDPFTNTLMTGLDAIMRWLDAWGVTRRWPAGPPLPSPQSYHSGRDRRSWARGGHFGGSQIPGVDRPDPGGIDIRRVTGPDTPVTAIPKPRPVPTEESAPGRARHLIRPPDPVRMPDPEPPRLTPVRPAEPAHH
;
A
#
# COMPACT_ATOMS: atom_id res chain seq x y z
N MET A 1 23.91 -16.75 -0.22
CA MET A 1 24.22 -15.58 -1.07
C MET A 1 23.79 -14.34 -0.32
N PRO A 2 24.74 -13.54 0.18
CA PRO A 2 24.45 -12.17 0.61
C PRO A 2 24.34 -11.23 -0.60
N ALA A 3 23.55 -10.17 -0.47
CA ALA A 3 23.50 -9.09 -1.45
C ALA A 3 24.77 -8.24 -1.39
N GLN A 4 25.23 -7.74 -2.55
CA GLN A 4 26.39 -6.85 -2.63
C GLN A 4 26.06 -5.40 -2.27
N SER A 5 24.78 -5.01 -2.31
CA SER A 5 24.31 -3.66 -1.99
C SER A 5 23.10 -3.71 -1.07
N ASP A 6 22.98 -2.71 -0.20
CA ASP A 6 21.89 -2.53 0.75
C ASP A 6 21.21 -1.16 0.57
N GLY A 7 20.21 -0.86 1.40
CA GLY A 7 19.46 0.39 1.42
C GLY A 7 20.10 1.51 2.25
N GLY A 8 21.31 1.30 2.77
CA GLY A 8 22.00 2.29 3.60
C GLY A 8 21.79 2.12 5.11
N PRO A 9 22.15 3.15 5.90
CA PRO A 9 21.99 3.14 7.35
C PRO A 9 20.52 3.28 7.76
N LEU A 10 20.18 2.66 8.89
CA LEU A 10 18.89 2.80 9.55
C LEU A 10 18.81 4.15 10.31
N ARG A 11 17.60 4.68 10.46
CA ARG A 11 17.33 6.04 10.99
C ARG A 11 16.90 6.06 12.46
N GLY A 12 16.88 4.91 13.13
CA GLY A 12 16.49 4.81 14.55
C GLY A 12 14.97 4.83 14.77
N GLY A 13 14.55 4.67 16.02
CA GLY A 13 13.13 4.53 16.42
C GLY A 13 12.70 3.08 16.67
N ALA A 14 11.39 2.83 16.71
CA ALA A 14 10.85 1.51 17.07
C ALA A 14 11.20 0.43 16.01
N PRO A 15 11.65 -0.77 16.43
CA PRO A 15 11.86 -1.94 15.57
C PRO A 15 10.59 -2.34 14.86
N ARG A 16 10.75 -2.80 13.64
CA ARG A 16 9.63 -3.32 12.88
C ARG A 16 10.04 -4.39 11.91
N THR A 17 9.04 -5.15 11.48
CA THR A 17 9.16 -6.10 10.38
C THR A 17 7.99 -5.93 9.42
N ALA A 18 8.29 -6.07 8.14
CA ALA A 18 7.37 -6.06 7.02
C ALA A 18 7.30 -7.46 6.42
N TRP A 19 6.11 -8.04 6.39
CA TRP A 19 5.82 -9.31 5.73
C TRP A 19 5.32 -9.04 4.31
N LEU A 20 6.02 -9.59 3.34
CA LEU A 20 5.81 -9.36 1.91
C LEU A 20 5.67 -10.71 1.19
N SER A 21 5.08 -10.72 0.00
CA SER A 21 4.88 -11.93 -0.81
C SER A 21 5.56 -11.81 -2.16
N SER A 22 6.17 -12.91 -2.62
CA SER A 22 6.88 -12.96 -3.91
C SER A 22 5.95 -13.13 -5.11
N GLU A 23 4.68 -13.45 -4.86
CA GLU A 23 3.70 -13.86 -5.87
C GLU A 23 4.15 -15.08 -6.67
N SER A 24 4.65 -16.09 -5.95
CA SER A 24 5.15 -17.35 -6.51
C SER A 24 4.60 -18.55 -5.75
N ASP A 25 4.44 -19.70 -6.41
CA ASP A 25 4.01 -20.93 -5.75
C ASP A 25 5.16 -21.52 -4.89
N PRO A 26 4.98 -21.66 -3.57
CA PRO A 26 6.02 -22.18 -2.68
C PRO A 26 6.33 -23.67 -2.89
N ARG A 27 5.50 -24.42 -3.63
CA ARG A 27 5.76 -25.83 -3.97
C ARG A 27 6.72 -26.00 -5.13
N THR A 28 6.80 -25.03 -6.02
CA THR A 28 7.62 -25.11 -7.24
C THR A 28 8.78 -24.11 -7.24
N VAL A 29 8.72 -23.06 -6.42
CA VAL A 29 9.74 -22.01 -6.35
C VAL A 29 10.47 -22.05 -5.00
N SER A 30 11.81 -22.10 -5.05
CA SER A 30 12.66 -22.07 -3.86
C SER A 30 12.87 -20.64 -3.34
N ALA A 31 13.19 -20.50 -2.05
CA ALA A 31 13.61 -19.21 -1.49
C ALA A 31 14.93 -18.74 -2.14
N ARG A 32 15.80 -19.68 -2.54
CA ARG A 32 17.02 -19.36 -3.29
C ARG A 32 16.74 -18.73 -4.65
N SER A 33 15.74 -19.22 -5.38
CA SER A 33 15.35 -18.65 -6.68
C SER A 33 14.85 -17.22 -6.52
N VAL A 34 13.90 -17.00 -5.60
CA VAL A 34 13.38 -15.66 -5.30
C VAL A 34 14.49 -14.72 -4.81
N ALA A 35 15.42 -15.22 -3.99
CA ALA A 35 16.58 -14.46 -3.55
C ALA A 35 17.48 -14.01 -4.71
N ALA A 36 17.73 -14.89 -5.68
CA ALA A 36 18.51 -14.56 -6.87
C ALA A 36 17.82 -13.47 -7.72
N ASP A 37 16.50 -13.56 -7.90
CA ASP A 37 15.72 -12.56 -8.62
C ASP A 37 15.74 -11.19 -7.91
N LEU A 38 15.57 -11.15 -6.59
CA LEU A 38 15.65 -9.90 -5.82
C LEU A 38 17.03 -9.24 -5.92
N ILE A 39 18.10 -10.03 -5.94
CA ILE A 39 19.47 -9.52 -6.15
C ILE A 39 19.60 -8.94 -7.56
N ARG A 40 19.18 -9.69 -8.58
CA ARG A 40 19.23 -9.27 -9.99
C ARG A 40 18.46 -7.97 -10.24
N GLU A 41 17.32 -7.79 -9.56
CA GLU A 41 16.49 -6.59 -9.67
C GLU A 41 16.94 -5.43 -8.78
N GLY A 42 17.94 -5.62 -7.91
CA GLY A 42 18.35 -4.60 -6.93
C GLY A 42 17.27 -4.30 -5.88
N ARG A 43 16.36 -5.23 -5.64
CA ARG A 43 15.18 -5.11 -4.75
C ARG A 43 15.30 -6.00 -3.52
N VAL A 44 16.51 -6.16 -3.02
CA VAL A 44 16.84 -7.08 -1.92
C VAL A 44 16.04 -6.78 -0.66
N THR A 45 15.60 -7.85 0.02
CA THR A 45 15.00 -7.86 1.36
C THR A 45 16.04 -8.30 2.41
N HIS A 46 15.66 -8.43 3.68
CA HIS A 46 16.56 -9.02 4.69
C HIS A 46 16.56 -10.53 4.58
N LEU A 47 15.36 -11.12 4.54
CA LEU A 47 15.14 -12.55 4.43
C LEU A 47 14.25 -12.87 3.22
N VAL A 48 14.50 -14.03 2.63
CA VAL A 48 13.57 -14.76 1.79
C VAL A 48 13.26 -16.08 2.48
N TRP A 49 11.99 -16.42 2.62
CA TRP A 49 11.56 -17.61 3.33
C TRP A 49 10.51 -18.38 2.53
N ASN A 50 10.73 -19.68 2.32
CA ASN A 50 9.73 -20.59 1.78
C ASN A 50 9.01 -21.30 2.96
N PRO A 51 7.71 -21.05 3.19
CA PRO A 51 6.98 -21.59 4.32
C PRO A 51 6.64 -23.08 4.19
N SER A 52 6.72 -23.66 2.98
CA SER A 52 6.49 -25.08 2.75
C SER A 52 7.74 -25.92 3.05
N SER A 53 8.90 -25.50 2.54
CA SER A 53 10.16 -26.23 2.73
C SER A 53 10.92 -25.83 4.00
N GLY A 54 10.67 -24.63 4.54
CA GLY A 54 11.44 -24.04 5.63
C GLY A 54 12.78 -23.45 5.19
N GLU A 55 13.04 -23.35 3.89
CA GLU A 55 14.25 -22.70 3.37
C GLU A 55 14.24 -21.20 3.74
N ILE A 56 15.32 -20.73 4.37
CA ILE A 56 15.54 -19.33 4.73
C ILE A 56 16.85 -18.86 4.11
N ILE A 57 16.79 -17.80 3.32
CA ILE A 57 17.95 -17.14 2.71
C ILE A 57 18.06 -15.73 3.27
N GLN A 58 19.18 -15.42 3.91
CA GLN A 58 19.49 -14.06 4.35
C GLN A 58 20.27 -13.32 3.25
N LEU A 59 19.74 -12.17 2.85
CA LEU A 59 20.32 -11.31 1.82
C LEU A 59 21.04 -10.10 2.42
N VAL A 60 20.47 -9.48 3.45
CA VAL A 60 20.98 -8.25 4.06
C VAL A 60 21.01 -8.42 5.59
N PRO A 61 22.07 -7.96 6.30
CA PRO A 61 22.09 -7.97 7.76
C PRO A 61 21.02 -7.03 8.34
N ALA A 62 20.46 -7.39 9.50
CA ALA A 62 19.42 -6.61 10.18
C ALA A 62 19.83 -5.17 10.55
N THR A 63 21.14 -4.91 10.64
CA THR A 63 21.74 -3.61 10.97
C THR A 63 21.78 -2.64 9.78
N ARG A 64 21.35 -3.08 8.60
CA ARG A 64 21.31 -2.30 7.36
C ARG A 64 19.88 -2.26 6.82
N ALA A 65 19.51 -1.18 6.15
CA ALA A 65 18.21 -1.13 5.47
C ALA A 65 18.23 -2.05 4.26
N ALA A 66 17.08 -2.67 3.94
CA ALA A 66 16.88 -3.40 2.69
C ALA A 66 16.18 -2.49 1.67
N ARG A 67 16.27 -2.81 0.38
CA ARG A 67 15.94 -1.87 -0.70
C ARG A 67 14.48 -1.90 -1.14
N LEU A 68 13.77 -3.02 -0.92
CA LEU A 68 12.44 -3.22 -1.52
C LEU A 68 11.41 -2.16 -1.11
N LEU A 69 11.50 -1.63 0.12
CA LEU A 69 10.59 -0.58 0.60
C LEU A 69 11.13 0.85 0.40
N GLY A 70 12.32 1.04 -0.15
CA GLY A 70 12.93 2.37 -0.27
C GLY A 70 13.09 3.07 1.08
N ASP A 71 12.85 4.38 1.12
CA ASP A 71 13.12 5.24 2.28
C ASP A 71 12.37 4.84 3.56
N VAL A 72 11.12 4.38 3.45
CA VAL A 72 10.35 3.95 4.62
C VAL A 72 10.96 2.68 5.26
N GLY A 73 11.68 1.88 4.45
CA GLY A 73 12.46 0.74 4.89
C GLY A 73 13.71 1.09 5.72
N CYS A 74 14.06 2.38 5.84
CA CYS A 74 15.14 2.86 6.69
C CYS A 74 14.66 3.30 8.08
N GLU A 75 13.36 3.35 8.33
CA GLU A 75 12.79 3.86 9.58
C GLU A 75 12.77 2.78 10.69
N GLY A 76 13.27 3.11 11.87
CA GLY A 76 13.43 2.18 12.98
C GLY A 76 14.90 1.90 13.28
N ARG A 77 15.19 1.44 14.50
CA ARG A 77 16.53 0.88 14.81
C ARG A 77 16.81 -0.43 14.09
N VAL A 78 15.74 -1.12 13.65
CA VAL A 78 15.71 -2.17 12.62
C VAL A 78 14.39 -2.06 11.85
N CYS A 79 14.42 -2.35 10.56
CA CYS A 79 13.22 -2.44 9.71
C CYS A 79 13.36 -3.66 8.79
N ILE A 80 13.04 -4.82 9.33
CA ILE A 80 13.24 -6.09 8.67
C ILE A 80 12.20 -6.28 7.56
N GLN A 81 12.64 -6.68 6.37
CA GLN A 81 11.79 -7.01 5.24
C GLN A 81 11.90 -8.52 5.01
N ILE A 82 10.79 -9.22 5.16
CA ILE A 82 10.71 -10.68 4.95
C ILE A 82 9.90 -10.92 3.70
N MET A 83 10.57 -11.42 2.66
CA MET A 83 9.91 -11.91 1.45
C MET A 83 9.49 -13.36 1.68
N VAL A 84 8.19 -13.61 1.74
CA VAL A 84 7.65 -14.96 1.81
C VAL A 84 7.40 -15.47 0.40
N VAL A 85 7.91 -16.66 0.07
CA VAL A 85 7.54 -17.35 -1.16
C VAL A 85 6.08 -17.78 -1.02
N GLY A 86 5.21 -17.17 -1.82
CA GLY A 86 3.77 -17.34 -1.69
C GLY A 86 2.99 -16.24 -2.40
N HIS A 87 1.67 -16.38 -2.39
CA HIS A 87 0.74 -15.41 -2.96
C HIS A 87 -0.01 -14.64 -1.88
N ALA A 88 -0.24 -13.35 -2.07
CA ALA A 88 -1.10 -12.59 -1.16
C ALA A 88 -2.57 -13.09 -1.19
N ARG A 89 -3.03 -13.68 -2.30
CA ARG A 89 -4.39 -14.26 -2.40
C ARG A 89 -4.55 -15.59 -1.66
N ASP A 90 -3.45 -16.29 -1.37
CA ASP A 90 -3.42 -17.52 -0.58
C ASP A 90 -2.37 -17.38 0.53
N PRO A 91 -2.74 -16.69 1.63
CA PRO A 91 -1.80 -16.28 2.66
C PRO A 91 -1.02 -17.46 3.25
N PHE A 92 0.28 -17.28 3.46
CA PHE A 92 1.18 -18.35 3.93
C PHE A 92 0.76 -18.97 5.27
N THR A 93 -0.05 -18.27 6.06
CA THR A 93 -0.62 -18.79 7.30
C THR A 93 -1.67 -19.88 7.08
N ASN A 94 -2.02 -20.21 5.83
CA ASN A 94 -2.81 -21.40 5.49
C ASN A 94 -1.93 -22.67 5.35
N THR A 95 -0.61 -22.54 5.49
CA THR A 95 0.35 -23.63 5.27
C THR A 95 0.97 -24.12 6.59
N LEU A 96 1.97 -25.00 6.50
CA LEU A 96 2.74 -25.51 7.65
C LEU A 96 3.58 -24.42 8.33
N MET A 97 4.04 -23.41 7.59
CA MET A 97 4.94 -22.37 8.09
C MET A 97 6.24 -22.92 8.71
N THR A 98 6.82 -23.92 8.05
CA THR A 98 8.08 -24.56 8.49
C THR A 98 9.17 -23.51 8.68
N GLY A 99 9.84 -23.52 9.84
CA GLY A 99 10.93 -22.58 10.15
C GLY A 99 10.51 -21.22 10.72
N LEU A 100 9.20 -20.95 10.88
CA LEU A 100 8.70 -19.70 11.45
C LEU A 100 9.27 -19.41 12.85
N ASP A 101 9.40 -20.42 13.72
CA ASP A 101 9.93 -20.24 15.07
C ASP A 101 11.37 -19.71 15.10
N ALA A 102 12.18 -20.08 14.11
CA ALA A 102 13.54 -19.56 13.97
C ALA A 102 13.53 -18.09 13.56
N ILE A 103 12.64 -17.71 12.63
CA ILE A 103 12.44 -16.32 12.22
C ILE A 103 11.95 -15.48 13.39
N MET A 104 10.96 -15.96 14.14
CA MET A 104 10.40 -15.22 15.27
C MET A 104 11.41 -15.01 16.39
N ARG A 105 12.20 -16.04 16.76
CA ARG A 105 13.33 -15.87 17.69
C ARG A 105 14.35 -14.84 17.22
N TRP A 106 14.67 -14.85 15.93
CA TRP A 106 15.60 -13.89 15.37
C TRP A 106 15.04 -12.47 15.43
N LEU A 107 13.76 -12.27 15.12
CA LEU A 107 13.08 -10.99 15.25
C LEU A 107 13.05 -10.48 16.71
N ASP A 108 12.81 -11.38 17.67
CA ASP A 108 12.83 -11.05 19.10
C ASP A 108 14.23 -10.56 19.54
N ALA A 109 15.29 -11.19 19.04
CA ALA A 109 16.67 -10.79 19.33
C ALA A 109 16.99 -9.35 18.84
N TRP A 110 16.27 -8.86 17.82
CA TRP A 110 16.34 -7.47 17.36
C TRP A 110 15.32 -6.54 18.03
N GLY A 111 14.56 -7.05 19.00
CA GLY A 111 13.57 -6.30 19.77
C GLY A 111 12.32 -5.93 18.97
N VAL A 112 12.00 -6.67 17.90
CA VAL A 112 10.72 -6.50 17.19
C VAL A 112 9.60 -7.02 18.08
N THR A 113 8.77 -6.12 18.58
CA THR A 113 7.66 -6.47 19.46
C THR A 113 6.60 -7.28 18.70
N ARG A 114 6.17 -8.41 19.27
CA ARG A 114 5.14 -9.32 18.75
C ARG A 114 3.71 -8.74 18.79
N ARG A 115 3.52 -7.60 18.13
CA ARG A 115 2.25 -6.87 18.01
C ARG A 115 2.03 -6.40 16.58
N TRP A 116 0.77 -6.17 16.23
CA TRP A 116 0.34 -5.65 14.93
C TRP A 116 -0.35 -4.30 15.12
N PRO A 117 0.40 -3.17 15.13
CA PRO A 117 -0.16 -1.87 15.47
C PRO A 117 -1.26 -1.39 14.53
N ALA A 118 -1.24 -1.82 13.26
CA ALA A 118 -2.27 -1.52 12.26
C ALA A 118 -3.42 -2.55 12.25
N GLY A 119 -3.42 -3.50 13.19
CA GLY A 119 -4.28 -4.69 13.15
C GLY A 119 -3.78 -5.74 12.15
N PRO A 120 -4.51 -6.84 11.95
CA PRO A 120 -4.19 -7.82 10.93
C PRO A 120 -4.33 -7.22 9.52
N PRO A 121 -3.45 -7.57 8.57
CA PRO A 121 -3.64 -7.21 7.17
C PRO A 121 -4.96 -7.78 6.64
N LEU A 122 -5.61 -7.03 5.74
CA LEU A 122 -6.87 -7.47 5.12
C LEU A 122 -6.60 -8.58 4.08
N PRO A 123 -7.59 -9.44 3.79
CA PRO A 123 -7.52 -10.36 2.65
C PRO A 123 -7.48 -9.61 1.32
N SER A 124 -6.93 -10.24 0.28
CA SER A 124 -7.04 -9.74 -1.09
C SER A 124 -8.47 -9.96 -1.61
N PRO A 125 -9.09 -9.01 -2.33
CA PRO A 125 -8.54 -7.73 -2.79
C PRO A 125 -8.74 -6.55 -1.82
N GLN A 126 -9.33 -6.75 -0.65
CA GLN A 126 -9.55 -5.66 0.31
C GLN A 126 -8.23 -5.05 0.81
N SER A 127 -7.13 -5.79 0.76
CA SER A 127 -5.80 -5.34 1.15
C SER A 127 -5.29 -4.11 0.39
N TYR A 128 -5.72 -3.88 -0.86
CA TYR A 128 -5.41 -2.66 -1.61
C TYR A 128 -5.94 -1.38 -0.93
N HIS A 129 -7.04 -1.52 -0.18
CA HIS A 129 -7.72 -0.44 0.54
C HIS A 129 -7.32 -0.37 2.02
N SER A 130 -6.29 -1.13 2.44
CA SER A 130 -5.81 -1.11 3.83
C SER A 130 -5.36 0.29 4.24
N GLY A 131 -5.63 0.64 5.49
CA GLY A 131 -5.12 1.88 6.09
C GLY A 131 -3.61 1.84 6.20
N ARG A 132 -2.94 2.88 5.69
CA ARG A 132 -1.47 3.05 5.71
C ARG A 132 -1.06 4.19 6.65
N ASP A 133 -1.46 4.08 7.91
CA ASP A 133 -1.34 5.15 8.91
C ASP A 133 0.09 5.28 9.49
N ARG A 134 0.68 6.47 9.34
CA ARG A 134 1.99 6.85 9.90
C ARG A 134 2.07 6.68 11.42
N ARG A 135 0.98 6.98 12.15
CA ARG A 135 0.94 6.84 13.62
C ARG A 135 1.06 5.37 14.01
N SER A 136 0.44 4.47 13.25
CA SER A 136 0.54 3.03 13.46
C SER A 136 1.93 2.50 13.13
N TRP A 137 2.48 2.91 11.99
CA TRP A 137 3.85 2.59 11.59
C TRP A 137 4.92 3.02 12.63
N ALA A 138 4.79 4.23 13.19
CA ALA A 138 5.74 4.76 14.19
C ALA A 138 5.81 3.93 15.48
N ARG A 139 4.76 3.16 15.82
CA ARG A 139 4.78 2.28 17.00
C ARG A 139 5.74 1.10 16.85
N GLY A 140 6.06 0.67 15.62
CA GLY A 140 6.85 -0.54 15.40
C GLY A 140 6.15 -1.84 15.82
N GLY A 141 6.71 -2.97 15.41
CA GLY A 141 6.06 -4.28 15.44
C GLY A 141 5.95 -4.89 14.05
N HIS A 142 4.91 -5.68 13.81
CA HIS A 142 4.69 -6.39 12.56
C HIS A 142 3.67 -5.66 11.68
N PHE A 143 3.95 -5.63 10.38
CA PHE A 143 3.10 -5.03 9.35
C PHE A 143 3.08 -5.91 8.10
N GLY A 144 1.95 -5.93 7.41
CA GLY A 144 1.93 -6.36 6.01
C GLY A 144 2.36 -5.21 5.10
N GLY A 145 2.88 -5.51 3.90
CA GLY A 145 3.20 -4.48 2.90
C GLY A 145 2.04 -3.52 2.61
N SER A 146 0.81 -4.02 2.63
CA SER A 146 -0.44 -3.25 2.53
C SER A 146 -0.69 -2.22 3.62
N GLN A 147 0.01 -2.30 4.75
CA GLN A 147 -0.16 -1.40 5.89
C GLN A 147 0.95 -0.34 5.98
N ILE A 148 1.93 -0.38 5.07
CA ILE A 148 3.12 0.48 5.13
C ILE A 148 2.84 1.82 4.43
N PRO A 149 3.10 2.96 5.08
CA PRO A 149 2.96 4.29 4.49
C PRO A 149 3.76 4.45 3.19
N GLY A 150 3.12 4.97 2.14
CA GLY A 150 3.77 5.26 0.86
C GLY A 150 4.08 4.04 -0.02
N VAL A 151 3.69 2.84 0.41
CA VAL A 151 3.92 1.60 -0.34
C VAL A 151 2.59 1.09 -0.91
N ASP A 152 2.51 0.95 -2.22
CA ASP A 152 1.34 0.39 -2.88
C ASP A 152 1.51 -1.10 -3.18
N ARG A 153 1.23 -1.93 -2.16
CA ARG A 153 1.25 -3.39 -2.28
C ARG A 153 0.07 -4.01 -1.53
N PRO A 154 -0.50 -5.13 -2.02
CA PRO A 154 -1.59 -5.84 -1.34
C PRO A 154 -1.11 -6.94 -0.37
N ASP A 155 0.19 -7.18 -0.29
CA ASP A 155 0.77 -8.30 0.46
C ASP A 155 0.77 -8.07 1.99
N PRO A 156 0.81 -9.14 2.79
CA PRO A 156 0.79 -10.56 2.44
C PRO A 156 -0.63 -11.14 2.28
N GLY A 157 -1.65 -10.29 2.13
CA GLY A 157 -3.04 -10.68 2.24
C GLY A 157 -3.45 -11.03 3.67
N GLY A 158 -4.59 -11.71 3.81
CA GLY A 158 -5.29 -11.94 5.07
C GLY A 158 -4.65 -13.01 5.94
N ILE A 159 -3.40 -12.77 6.37
CA ILE A 159 -2.66 -13.68 7.25
C ILE A 159 -3.30 -13.75 8.63
N ASP A 160 -3.29 -14.94 9.23
CA ASP A 160 -3.61 -15.11 10.64
C ASP A 160 -2.42 -14.65 11.49
N ILE A 161 -2.52 -13.43 12.03
CA ILE A 161 -1.46 -12.83 12.83
C ILE A 161 -1.13 -13.62 14.11
N ARG A 162 -2.07 -14.37 14.69
CA ARG A 162 -1.81 -15.17 15.89
C ARG A 162 -0.96 -16.39 15.57
N ARG A 163 -1.10 -16.92 14.35
CA ARG A 163 -0.21 -17.97 13.84
C ARG A 163 1.22 -17.48 13.60
N VAL A 164 1.41 -16.17 13.41
CA VAL A 164 2.74 -15.54 13.23
C VAL A 164 3.37 -15.14 14.57
N THR A 165 2.67 -14.35 15.38
CA THR A 165 3.23 -13.75 16.60
C THR A 165 2.86 -14.46 17.90
N GLY A 166 2.03 -15.52 17.83
CA GLY A 166 1.61 -16.34 18.97
C GLY A 166 0.23 -15.96 19.54
N PRO A 167 -0.32 -16.78 20.45
CA PRO A 167 -1.67 -16.59 20.99
C PRO A 167 -1.83 -15.29 21.80
N ASP A 168 -0.76 -14.83 22.46
CA ASP A 168 -0.76 -13.62 23.27
C ASP A 168 -0.65 -12.33 22.45
N THR A 169 -0.72 -12.43 21.11
CA THR A 169 -0.68 -11.27 20.22
C THR A 169 -1.84 -10.32 20.54
N PRO A 170 -1.58 -9.07 20.96
CA PRO A 170 -2.62 -8.09 21.20
C PRO A 170 -3.28 -7.74 19.86
N VAL A 171 -4.56 -8.09 19.72
CA VAL A 171 -5.34 -7.75 18.53
C VAL A 171 -5.79 -6.31 18.66
N THR A 172 -5.15 -5.40 17.92
CA THR A 172 -5.76 -4.10 17.63
C THR A 172 -6.97 -4.39 16.74
N ALA A 173 -8.14 -3.85 17.08
CA ALA A 173 -9.37 -4.08 16.32
C ALA A 173 -9.12 -3.83 14.82
N ILE A 174 -9.56 -4.78 13.99
CA ILE A 174 -9.49 -4.65 12.53
C ILE A 174 -10.21 -3.34 12.15
N PRO A 175 -9.56 -2.39 11.46
CA PRO A 175 -10.28 -1.25 10.92
C PRO A 175 -11.39 -1.78 10.02
N LYS A 176 -12.66 -1.49 10.36
CA LYS A 176 -13.79 -1.83 9.49
C LYS A 176 -13.50 -1.28 8.09
N PRO A 177 -13.75 -2.06 7.01
CA PRO A 177 -13.70 -1.52 5.67
C PRO A 177 -14.48 -0.21 5.63
N ARG A 178 -13.86 0.86 5.10
CA ARG A 178 -14.59 2.10 4.89
C ARG A 178 -15.78 1.74 3.99
N PRO A 179 -17.03 2.02 4.40
CA PRO A 179 -18.16 1.83 3.50
C PRO A 179 -17.85 2.61 2.22
N VAL A 180 -17.96 1.94 1.08
CA VAL A 180 -18.06 2.64 -0.19
C VAL A 180 -19.23 3.60 -0.02
N PRO A 181 -19.10 4.91 -0.32
CA PRO A 181 -20.25 5.80 -0.24
C PRO A 181 -21.33 5.28 -1.17
N THR A 182 -22.33 4.59 -0.62
CA THR A 182 -23.61 4.46 -1.30
C THR A 182 -24.11 5.89 -1.44
N GLU A 183 -24.47 6.32 -2.65
CA GLU A 183 -24.99 7.68 -2.95
C GLU A 183 -26.29 8.02 -2.20
N GLU A 184 -26.74 7.18 -1.28
CA GLU A 184 -28.00 7.30 -0.59
C GLU A 184 -27.77 7.61 0.90
N SER A 185 -27.37 8.85 1.16
CA SER A 185 -27.78 9.69 2.31
C SER A 185 -26.82 10.87 2.48
N ALA A 186 -27.04 11.90 1.68
CA ALA A 186 -26.53 13.24 1.99
C ALA A 186 -27.30 13.80 3.20
N PRO A 187 -26.63 14.32 4.25
CA PRO A 187 -27.32 15.11 5.26
C PRO A 187 -27.62 16.50 4.68
N GLY A 188 -28.89 16.88 4.74
CA GLY A 188 -29.43 18.23 4.66
C GLY A 188 -28.58 19.29 3.95
N ARG A 189 -28.63 19.32 2.61
CA ARG A 189 -28.46 20.59 1.91
C ARG A 189 -29.66 21.46 2.27
N ALA A 190 -29.39 22.57 2.95
CA ALA A 190 -30.33 23.67 3.07
C ALA A 190 -30.99 23.90 1.70
N ARG A 191 -32.32 23.91 1.68
CA ARG A 191 -33.11 24.28 0.52
C ARG A 191 -32.75 25.71 0.16
N HIS A 192 -31.75 25.88 -0.71
CA HIS A 192 -31.62 27.11 -1.47
C HIS A 192 -32.76 27.07 -2.48
N LEU A 193 -33.83 27.80 -2.16
CA LEU A 193 -34.89 28.13 -3.08
C LEU A 193 -34.22 28.66 -4.35
N ILE A 194 -34.25 27.86 -5.41
CA ILE A 194 -33.97 28.35 -6.76
C ILE A 194 -35.09 29.37 -7.03
N ARG A 195 -34.74 30.65 -6.97
CA ARG A 195 -35.58 31.72 -7.50
C ARG A 195 -35.82 31.37 -8.98
N PRO A 196 -37.07 31.35 -9.47
CA PRO A 196 -37.30 31.16 -10.89
C PRO A 196 -36.54 32.25 -11.67
N PRO A 197 -35.96 31.93 -12.84
CA PRO A 197 -35.30 32.93 -13.65
C PRO A 197 -36.31 33.99 -14.07
N ASP A 198 -35.91 35.26 -13.95
CA ASP A 198 -36.69 36.38 -14.46
C ASP A 198 -36.96 36.17 -15.96
N PRO A 199 -38.18 36.46 -16.46
CA PRO A 199 -38.48 36.32 -17.88
C PRO A 199 -37.52 37.21 -18.67
N VAL A 200 -36.86 36.60 -19.67
CA VAL A 200 -35.97 37.28 -20.60
C VAL A 200 -36.76 38.39 -21.28
N ARG A 201 -36.44 39.64 -20.97
CA ARG A 201 -36.95 40.81 -21.70
C ARG A 201 -36.33 40.79 -23.10
N MET A 202 -37.14 40.43 -24.09
CA MET A 202 -36.78 40.58 -25.50
C MET A 202 -36.42 42.05 -25.76
N PRO A 203 -35.30 42.36 -26.45
CA PRO A 203 -35.04 43.71 -26.90
C PRO A 203 -36.11 44.14 -27.90
N ASP A 204 -36.64 45.35 -27.73
CA ASP A 204 -37.58 45.97 -28.66
C ASP A 204 -36.96 46.02 -30.08
N PRO A 205 -37.75 45.79 -31.14
CA PRO A 205 -37.24 45.87 -32.51
C PRO A 205 -36.76 47.30 -32.83
N GLU A 206 -35.50 47.41 -33.24
CA GLU A 206 -34.88 48.65 -33.73
C GLU A 206 -35.68 49.18 -34.95
N PRO A 207 -36.10 50.46 -34.99
CA PRO A 207 -36.80 51.01 -36.13
C PRO A 207 -35.87 51.06 -37.37
N PRO A 208 -36.40 50.86 -38.58
CA PRO A 208 -35.59 50.71 -39.79
C PRO A 208 -34.78 51.97 -40.08
N ARG A 209 -33.45 51.81 -40.22
CA ARG A 209 -32.56 52.86 -40.72
C ARG A 209 -32.87 53.11 -42.19
N LEU A 210 -33.26 54.36 -42.49
CA LEU A 210 -33.39 54.88 -43.85
C LEU A 210 -32.06 54.72 -44.59
N THR A 211 -32.07 53.96 -45.69
CA THR A 211 -30.95 53.81 -46.60
C THR A 211 -30.66 55.14 -47.31
N PRO A 212 -29.42 55.64 -47.32
CA PRO A 212 -29.05 56.74 -48.21
C PRO A 212 -29.10 56.25 -49.66
N VAL A 213 -29.82 57.00 -50.49
CA VAL A 213 -29.93 56.85 -51.94
C VAL A 213 -28.53 56.94 -52.57
N ARG A 214 -28.16 55.92 -53.36
CA ARG A 214 -26.95 55.91 -54.20
C ARG A 214 -27.04 57.02 -55.26
N PRO A 215 -25.98 57.81 -55.51
CA PRO A 215 -25.91 58.66 -56.68
C PRO A 215 -25.81 57.81 -57.96
N ALA A 216 -26.51 58.24 -59.01
CA ALA A 216 -26.40 57.68 -60.36
C ALA A 216 -25.10 58.16 -61.04
N GLU A 217 -24.30 57.23 -61.56
CA GLU A 217 -23.26 57.52 -62.55
C GLU A 217 -23.88 57.57 -63.95
N PRO A 218 -23.58 58.60 -64.76
CA PRO A 218 -23.70 58.52 -66.21
C PRO A 218 -22.35 58.20 -66.87
N ALA A 219 -22.44 57.38 -67.93
CA ALA A 219 -21.36 56.83 -68.73
C ALA A 219 -20.61 57.89 -69.58
N HIS A 220 -19.36 57.58 -69.90
CA HIS A 220 -18.59 58.22 -70.96
C HIS A 220 -18.92 57.60 -72.34
N HIS A 221 -19.12 58.49 -73.32
CA HIS A 221 -19.21 58.32 -74.79
C HIS A 221 -20.50 57.78 -75.42
#